data_AF-A0A382ZJ16-F1
#
_entry.id   AF-A0A382ZJ16-F1
#
_cell.length_a   1.000
_cell.length_b   1.000
_cell.length_c   1.000
_cell.angle_alpha   90.00
_cell.angle_beta   90.00
_cell.angle_gamma   90.00
#
_symmetry.space_group_name_H-M   'P 1'
#
loop_
_entity.id
_entity.type
_entity.pdbx_description
1 polymer ?
#
loop_
_entity_poly.entity_id
_entity_poly.type
_entity_poly.pdbx_seq_one_letter_code
_entity_poly.pdbx_strand_id
1 'polypeptide(L)'
;RQAVELAWQDLKPSRLLTRESFENAIAVDMAVGGSTNAIVHIIAMARRAGFDISLEDFDRISRTTPVLANVRPNGEEYLMEDFYNAGGLRALMTQLGEKLHGDCLTITGQTLAGNIEGADLIDEDVIRTQDNPVQAEGGTFVLTGNLSPHGCVVKPSAATEKLLKHRGPALVFDNYPDLKARLNDDDLDVTEDTVLVLRSAGPEGGPGFPEWGMLPIPDKLLKEGVRDMVRLSDARMSGTSYGMCILHLSPESHVGG
;
A
#
# COMPACT_ATOMS: atom_id res chain seq x y z
N ARG A 1 24.83 20.35 3.12
CA ARG A 1 25.92 19.94 4.05
C ARG A 1 26.13 18.43 4.01
N GLN A 2 25.16 17.61 4.43
CA GLN A 2 25.34 16.14 4.52
C GLN A 2 25.78 15.46 3.22
N ALA A 3 25.20 15.83 2.07
CA ALA A 3 25.60 15.24 0.78
C ALA A 3 27.10 15.47 0.43
N VAL A 4 27.69 16.58 0.87
CA VAL A 4 29.12 16.86 0.68
C VAL A 4 29.96 15.93 1.57
N GLU A 5 29.53 15.71 2.81
CA GLU A 5 30.19 14.79 3.75
C GLU A 5 30.17 13.35 3.23
N LEU A 6 29.02 12.88 2.72
CA LEU A 6 28.89 11.55 2.12
C LEU A 6 29.86 11.33 0.96
N ALA A 7 30.08 12.36 0.15
CA ALA A 7 31.04 12.32 -0.94
C ALA A 7 32.48 12.18 -0.43
N TRP A 8 32.86 12.90 0.63
CA TRP A 8 34.18 12.78 1.25
C TRP A 8 34.41 11.42 1.92
N GLN A 9 33.36 10.82 2.50
CA GLN A 9 33.42 9.52 3.17
C GLN A 9 33.29 8.32 2.20
N ASP A 10 33.05 8.55 0.91
CA ASP A 10 32.73 7.52 -0.09
C ASP A 10 31.54 6.63 0.35
N LEU A 11 30.56 7.21 1.05
CA LEU A 11 29.39 6.48 1.54
C LEU A 11 28.31 6.38 0.45
N LYS A 12 28.38 5.29 -0.32
CA LYS A 12 27.51 5.04 -1.49
C LYS A 12 26.16 4.42 -1.09
N PRO A 13 25.11 4.57 -1.93
CA PRO A 13 23.85 3.84 -1.74
C PRO A 13 24.06 2.33 -1.56
N SER A 14 25.01 1.71 -2.24
CA SER A 14 25.32 0.28 -2.11
C SER A 14 25.86 -0.14 -0.73
N ARG A 15 26.24 0.82 0.13
CA ARG A 15 26.62 0.56 1.53
C ARG A 15 25.45 0.78 2.50
N LEU A 16 24.38 1.43 2.05
CA LEU A 16 23.21 1.78 2.86
C LEU A 16 22.02 0.88 2.54
N LEU A 17 21.86 0.55 1.26
CA LEU A 17 20.84 -0.37 0.77
C LEU A 17 21.33 -1.79 1.00
N THR A 18 20.72 -2.43 1.98
CA THR A 18 20.86 -3.86 2.30
C THR A 18 19.49 -4.54 2.31
N ARG A 19 19.45 -5.87 2.37
CA ARG A 19 18.19 -6.60 2.51
C ARG A 19 17.40 -6.14 3.74
N GLU A 20 18.09 -5.98 4.86
CA GLU A 20 17.55 -5.49 6.13
C GLU A 20 16.99 -4.07 6.01
N SER A 21 17.66 -3.18 5.25
CA SER A 21 17.15 -1.82 5.02
C SER A 21 15.85 -1.82 4.20
N PHE A 22 15.67 -2.77 3.28
CA PHE A 22 14.42 -2.94 2.54
C PHE A 22 13.34 -3.55 3.42
N GLU A 23 13.66 -4.53 4.27
CA GLU A 23 12.71 -5.06 5.25
C GLU A 23 12.23 -3.98 6.23
N ASN A 24 13.13 -3.08 6.67
CA ASN A 24 12.75 -1.90 7.44
C ASN A 24 11.80 -0.99 6.66
N ALA A 25 12.07 -0.73 5.38
CA ALA A 25 11.20 0.08 4.54
C ALA A 25 9.80 -0.53 4.41
N ILE A 26 9.71 -1.86 4.26
CA ILE A 26 8.43 -2.58 4.23
C ILE A 26 7.70 -2.46 5.57
N ALA A 27 8.39 -2.71 6.69
CA ALA A 27 7.78 -2.61 8.02
C ALA A 27 7.24 -1.20 8.29
N VAL A 28 8.00 -0.17 7.92
CA VAL A 28 7.58 1.22 8.09
C VAL A 28 6.40 1.57 7.18
N ASP A 29 6.39 1.10 5.93
CA ASP A 29 5.25 1.28 5.01
C ASP A 29 3.98 0.61 5.55
N MET A 30 4.08 -0.61 6.08
CA MET A 30 2.95 -1.29 6.74
C MET A 30 2.46 -0.50 7.95
N ALA A 31 3.37 -0.01 8.79
CA ALA A 31 3.03 0.71 10.01
C ALA A 31 2.38 2.08 9.79
N VAL A 32 2.72 2.74 8.68
CA VAL A 32 2.05 3.97 8.26
C VAL A 32 0.72 3.68 7.55
N GLY A 33 0.48 2.44 7.13
CA GLY A 33 -0.62 2.10 6.22
C GLY A 33 -0.45 2.78 4.87
N GLY A 34 0.77 2.64 4.31
CA GLY A 34 1.26 3.35 3.14
C GLY A 34 0.55 3.01 1.83
N SER A 35 1.10 3.52 0.74
CA SER A 35 0.54 3.31 -0.59
C SER A 35 0.90 1.93 -1.11
N THR A 36 -0.04 1.21 -1.72
CA THR A 36 0.24 -0.04 -2.44
C THR A 36 1.32 0.13 -3.52
N ASN A 37 1.51 1.35 -4.05
CA ASN A 37 2.57 1.68 -5.00
C ASN A 37 3.99 1.53 -4.41
N ALA A 38 4.14 1.63 -3.09
CA ALA A 38 5.42 1.42 -2.41
C ALA A 38 5.97 0.02 -2.69
N ILE A 39 5.09 -0.99 -2.83
CA ILE A 39 5.46 -2.37 -3.17
C ILE A 39 6.24 -2.41 -4.49
N VAL A 40 5.68 -1.81 -5.54
CA VAL A 40 6.31 -1.76 -6.87
C VAL A 40 7.65 -1.03 -6.82
N HIS A 41 7.71 0.09 -6.10
CA HIS A 41 8.94 0.90 -5.99
C HIS A 41 10.04 0.24 -5.17
N ILE A 42 9.71 -0.35 -4.02
CA ILE A 42 10.67 -1.04 -3.15
C ILE A 42 11.24 -2.26 -3.89
N ILE A 43 10.41 -3.07 -4.53
CA ILE A 43 10.89 -4.22 -5.33
C ILE A 43 11.82 -3.76 -6.45
N ALA A 44 11.46 -2.69 -7.18
CA ALA A 44 12.30 -2.15 -8.25
C ALA A 44 13.65 -1.62 -7.72
N MET A 45 13.66 -0.90 -6.60
CA MET A 45 14.88 -0.40 -5.96
C MET A 45 15.75 -1.55 -5.44
N ALA A 46 15.16 -2.55 -4.79
CA ALA A 46 15.86 -3.72 -4.28
C ALA A 46 16.54 -4.50 -5.40
N ARG A 47 15.83 -4.77 -6.50
CA ARG A 47 16.40 -5.40 -7.70
C ARG A 47 17.58 -4.60 -8.26
N ARG A 48 17.48 -3.27 -8.30
CA ARG A 48 18.57 -2.40 -8.79
C ARG A 48 19.79 -2.39 -7.87
N ALA A 49 19.57 -2.60 -6.57
CA ALA A 49 20.59 -2.75 -5.56
C ALA A 49 21.15 -4.19 -5.45
N GLY A 50 20.59 -5.16 -6.18
CA GLY A 50 21.05 -6.55 -6.20
C GLY A 50 20.45 -7.43 -5.11
N PHE A 51 19.32 -7.03 -4.52
CA PHE A 51 18.61 -7.80 -3.51
C PHE A 51 17.30 -8.36 -4.07
N ASP A 52 17.01 -9.61 -3.70
CA ASP A 52 15.75 -10.26 -4.02
C ASP A 52 14.74 -9.99 -2.90
N ILE A 53 13.88 -9.02 -3.15
CA ILE A 53 12.70 -8.69 -2.33
C ILE A 53 11.48 -9.04 -3.17
N SER A 54 10.59 -9.85 -2.60
CA SER A 54 9.42 -10.39 -3.29
C SER A 54 8.11 -9.99 -2.60
N LEU A 55 6.97 -10.29 -3.22
CA LEU A 55 5.66 -10.12 -2.56
C LEU A 55 5.52 -10.98 -1.29
N GLU A 56 6.23 -12.11 -1.19
CA GLU A 56 6.22 -12.96 0.00
C GLU A 56 6.86 -12.24 1.20
N ASP A 57 7.88 -11.40 0.98
CA ASP A 57 8.46 -10.58 2.04
C ASP A 57 7.46 -9.55 2.57
N PHE A 58 6.67 -8.95 1.67
CA PHE A 58 5.58 -8.04 2.07
C PHE A 58 4.51 -8.78 2.88
N ASP A 59 4.06 -9.95 2.44
CA ASP A 59 3.07 -10.74 3.18
C ASP A 59 3.57 -11.12 4.57
N ARG A 60 4.80 -11.64 4.67
CA ARG A 60 5.42 -12.03 5.94
C ARG A 60 5.53 -10.86 6.92
N ILE A 61 6.00 -9.71 6.45
CA ILE A 61 6.20 -8.53 7.32
C ILE A 61 4.84 -7.91 7.69
N SER A 62 3.90 -7.83 6.75
CA SER A 62 2.54 -7.31 6.96
C SER A 62 1.82 -8.03 8.09
N ARG A 63 1.87 -9.37 8.13
CA ARG A 63 1.24 -10.20 9.18
C ARG A 63 1.69 -9.91 10.61
N THR A 64 2.84 -9.28 10.78
CA THR A 64 3.43 -9.04 12.11
C THR A 64 3.58 -7.57 12.42
N THR A 65 3.19 -6.68 11.52
CA THR A 65 3.43 -5.23 11.66
C THR A 65 2.09 -4.49 11.78
N PRO A 66 1.79 -3.89 12.94
CA PRO A 66 0.53 -3.16 13.13
C PRO A 66 0.54 -1.82 12.40
N VAL A 67 -0.64 -1.34 12.01
CA VAL A 67 -0.81 0.05 11.52
C VAL A 67 -0.89 0.98 12.72
N LEU A 68 0.07 1.88 12.84
CA LEU A 68 0.21 2.81 13.95
C LEU A 68 -0.20 4.24 13.59
N ALA A 69 -0.06 4.65 12.33
CA ALA A 69 -0.42 6.00 11.92
C ALA A 69 -1.94 6.15 11.73
N ASN A 70 -2.59 6.87 12.64
CA ASN A 70 -4.02 7.20 12.57
C ASN A 70 -4.26 8.39 11.65
N VAL A 71 -3.78 8.34 10.41
CA VAL A 71 -3.95 9.42 9.42
C VAL A 71 -4.74 8.93 8.23
N ARG A 72 -5.41 9.85 7.53
CA ARG A 72 -6.12 9.50 6.30
C ARG A 72 -5.19 8.87 5.26
N PRO A 73 -5.62 7.80 4.55
CA PRO A 73 -6.97 7.23 4.56
C PRO A 73 -7.21 6.10 5.59
N ASN A 74 -6.26 5.82 6.48
CA ASN A 74 -6.41 4.74 7.49
C ASN A 74 -7.25 5.19 8.70
N GLY A 75 -7.17 6.47 9.06
CA GLY A 75 -8.04 7.14 10.04
C GLY A 75 -8.96 8.16 9.38
N GLU A 76 -9.91 8.68 10.15
CA GLU A 76 -10.90 9.65 9.65
C GLU A 76 -10.54 11.12 9.95
N GLU A 77 -9.81 11.36 11.03
CA GLU A 77 -9.61 12.71 11.60
C GLU A 77 -8.32 13.39 11.11
N TYR A 78 -7.18 12.72 11.26
CA TYR A 78 -5.88 13.37 11.16
C TYR A 78 -5.26 13.34 9.76
N LEU A 79 -4.34 14.28 9.52
CA LEU A 79 -3.56 14.45 8.32
C LEU A 79 -2.05 14.43 8.63
N MET A 80 -1.22 14.62 7.60
CA MET A 80 0.24 14.57 7.73
C MET A 80 0.85 15.65 8.62
N GLU A 81 0.17 16.80 8.79
CA GLU A 81 0.61 17.85 9.71
C GLU A 81 0.50 17.37 11.16
N ASP A 82 -0.63 16.73 11.51
CA ASP A 82 -0.84 16.13 12.83
C ASP A 82 0.19 15.03 13.07
N PHE A 83 0.46 14.18 12.08
CA PHE A 83 1.49 13.14 12.18
C PHE A 83 2.86 13.71 12.48
N TYR A 84 3.26 14.79 11.80
CA TYR A 84 4.50 15.48 12.08
C TYR A 84 4.53 16.06 13.51
N ASN A 85 3.45 16.74 13.91
CA ASN A 85 3.32 17.35 15.25
C ASN A 85 3.30 16.32 16.38
N ALA A 86 2.83 15.10 16.10
CA ALA A 86 2.83 13.97 17.03
C ALA A 86 4.21 13.32 17.25
N GLY A 87 5.24 13.77 16.53
CA GLY A 87 6.61 13.23 16.59
C GLY A 87 7.09 12.60 15.27
N GLY A 88 6.19 12.43 14.31
CA GLY A 88 6.47 12.00 12.95
C GLY A 88 7.08 10.60 12.84
N LEU A 89 7.81 10.39 11.75
CA LEU A 89 8.31 9.06 11.39
C LEU A 89 9.27 8.49 12.44
N ARG A 90 10.06 9.32 13.11
CA ARG A 90 11.00 8.85 14.16
C ARG A 90 10.22 8.26 15.34
N ALA A 91 9.17 8.93 15.80
CA ALA A 91 8.33 8.43 16.88
C ALA A 91 7.66 7.10 16.50
N LEU A 92 7.08 7.02 15.29
CA LEU A 92 6.48 5.78 14.78
C LEU A 92 7.50 4.64 14.67
N MET A 93 8.71 4.92 14.17
CA MET A 93 9.76 3.91 14.07
C MET A 93 10.24 3.43 15.43
N THR A 94 10.32 4.32 16.43
CA THR A 94 10.59 3.93 17.82
C THR A 94 9.51 3.00 18.36
N GLN A 95 8.24 3.24 18.02
CA GLN A 95 7.14 2.34 18.41
C GLN A 95 7.24 0.95 17.77
N LEU A 96 7.86 0.80 16.60
CA LEU A 96 8.05 -0.52 15.97
C LEU A 96 9.09 -1.39 16.67
N GLY A 97 10.04 -0.80 17.39
CA GLY A 97 11.02 -1.51 18.22
C GLY A 97 11.77 -2.61 17.47
N GLU A 98 11.74 -3.83 18.00
CA GLU A 98 12.45 -5.01 17.47
C GLU A 98 11.98 -5.47 16.08
N LYS A 99 10.89 -4.90 15.55
CA LYS A 99 10.47 -5.13 14.16
C LYS A 99 11.38 -4.44 13.15
N LEU A 100 12.27 -3.56 13.61
CA LEU A 100 13.26 -2.88 12.79
C LEU A 100 14.68 -3.43 13.04
N HIS A 101 15.42 -3.60 11.96
CA HIS A 101 16.85 -3.84 11.96
C HIS A 101 17.60 -2.55 12.35
N GLY A 102 17.73 -2.33 13.65
CA GLY A 102 18.28 -1.10 14.23
C GLY A 102 19.74 -0.80 13.83
N ASP A 103 20.52 -1.82 13.50
CA ASP A 103 21.95 -1.68 13.13
C ASP A 103 22.17 -1.18 11.69
N CYS A 104 21.11 -1.04 10.89
CA CYS A 104 21.23 -0.52 9.53
C CYS A 104 21.88 0.87 9.52
N LEU A 105 22.95 1.03 8.75
CA LEU A 105 23.63 2.31 8.57
C LEU A 105 22.72 3.28 7.78
N THR A 106 22.70 4.54 8.17
CA THR A 106 21.94 5.59 7.44
C THR A 106 22.87 6.63 6.83
N ILE A 107 22.29 7.56 6.08
CA ILE A 107 23.01 8.71 5.50
C ILE A 107 23.66 9.62 6.56
N THR A 108 23.33 9.49 7.84
CA THR A 108 23.98 10.27 8.91
C THR A 108 25.32 9.67 9.34
N GLY A 109 25.64 8.45 8.89
CA GLY A 109 26.79 7.68 9.37
C GLY A 109 26.53 6.96 10.70
N GLN A 110 25.33 7.09 11.27
CA GLN A 110 24.88 6.39 12.47
C GLN A 110 23.93 5.25 12.08
N THR A 111 23.72 4.32 13.02
CA THR A 111 22.72 3.25 12.88
C THR A 111 21.30 3.82 12.91
N LEU A 112 20.32 3.08 12.40
CA LEU A 112 18.92 3.49 12.43
C LEU A 112 18.45 3.71 13.86
N ALA A 113 18.78 2.78 14.77
CA ALA A 113 18.47 2.87 16.19
C ALA A 113 19.02 4.16 16.81
N GLY A 114 20.29 4.50 16.55
CA GLY A 114 20.89 5.75 17.04
C GLY A 114 20.22 7.01 16.48
N ASN A 115 19.68 6.96 15.27
CA ASN A 115 18.96 8.10 14.67
C ASN A 115 17.55 8.29 15.25
N ILE A 116 16.89 7.24 15.72
CA ILE A 116 15.53 7.32 16.30
C ILE A 116 15.53 7.37 17.82
N GLU A 117 16.68 7.16 18.46
CA GLU A 117 16.85 7.31 19.90
C GLU A 117 16.35 8.68 20.40
N GLY A 118 15.59 8.65 21.50
CA GLY A 118 15.03 9.86 22.12
C GLY A 118 13.95 10.57 21.27
N ALA A 119 13.36 9.92 20.27
CA ALA A 119 12.21 10.48 19.57
C ALA A 119 10.98 10.51 20.49
N ASP A 120 10.43 11.70 20.71
CA ASP A 120 9.23 11.90 21.54
C ASP A 120 7.97 11.46 20.79
N LEU A 121 7.17 10.61 21.43
CA LEU A 121 5.78 10.38 21.05
C LEU A 121 4.93 11.44 21.76
N ILE A 122 4.46 12.43 21.00
CA ILE A 122 3.79 13.62 21.55
C ILE A 122 2.27 13.39 21.64
N ASP A 123 1.69 12.70 20.66
CA ASP A 123 0.26 12.40 20.60
C ASP A 123 0.03 10.94 20.21
N GLU A 124 -0.38 10.14 21.19
CA GLU A 124 -0.64 8.70 21.02
C GLU A 124 -1.93 8.40 20.26
N ASP A 125 -2.82 9.39 20.05
CA ASP A 125 -4.02 9.17 19.23
C ASP A 125 -3.70 9.25 17.74
N VAL A 126 -2.73 10.11 17.37
CA VAL A 126 -2.22 10.26 16.00
C VAL A 126 -1.21 9.17 15.64
N ILE A 127 -0.26 8.88 16.53
CA ILE A 127 0.71 7.78 16.39
C ILE A 127 0.44 6.77 17.49
N ARG A 128 -0.31 5.73 17.15
CA ARG A 128 -0.71 4.68 18.09
C ARG A 128 0.49 3.85 18.55
N THR A 129 0.35 3.24 19.72
CA THR A 129 1.27 2.24 20.24
C THR A 129 0.93 0.85 19.71
N GLN A 130 1.84 -0.13 19.88
CA GLN A 130 1.58 -1.51 19.47
C GLN A 130 0.42 -2.17 20.22
N ASP A 131 0.10 -1.70 21.44
CA ASP A 131 -0.98 -2.24 22.27
C ASP A 131 -2.37 -1.66 21.91
N ASN A 132 -2.40 -0.52 21.22
CA ASN A 132 -3.64 0.13 20.76
C ASN A 132 -3.53 0.58 19.30
N PRO A 133 -3.21 -0.30 18.34
CA PRO A 133 -2.97 0.08 16.97
C PRO A 133 -4.27 0.44 16.24
N VAL A 134 -4.18 1.17 15.13
CA VAL A 134 -5.31 1.39 14.22
C VAL A 134 -5.80 0.04 13.68
N GLN A 135 -4.85 -0.82 13.29
CA GLN A 135 -5.08 -2.22 12.92
C GLN A 135 -3.94 -3.11 13.42
N ALA A 136 -4.29 -4.28 13.97
CA ALA A 136 -3.32 -5.19 14.56
C ALA A 136 -2.34 -5.81 13.53
N GLU A 137 -2.79 -5.96 12.27
CA GLU A 137 -2.00 -6.52 11.18
C GLU A 137 -2.11 -5.64 9.94
N GLY A 138 -0.96 -5.22 9.42
CA GLY A 138 -0.71 -4.80 8.04
C GLY A 138 -1.38 -3.51 7.55
N GLY A 139 -0.69 -2.79 6.67
CA GLY A 139 -1.27 -1.73 5.85
C GLY A 139 -1.68 -2.21 4.44
N THR A 140 -1.15 -3.33 3.98
CA THR A 140 -1.44 -3.91 2.67
C THR A 140 -1.23 -5.42 2.74
N PHE A 141 -2.12 -6.17 2.09
CA PHE A 141 -2.15 -7.63 2.11
C PHE A 141 -1.89 -8.14 0.70
N VAL A 142 -1.19 -9.27 0.60
CA VAL A 142 -0.94 -9.96 -0.67
C VAL A 142 -1.95 -11.10 -0.80
N LEU A 143 -2.63 -11.15 -1.94
CA LEU A 143 -3.58 -12.22 -2.26
C LEU A 143 -3.04 -13.04 -3.44
N THR A 144 -3.26 -14.34 -3.39
CA THR A 144 -2.91 -15.27 -4.47
C THR A 144 -4.10 -16.16 -4.80
N GLY A 145 -4.16 -16.64 -6.04
CA GLY A 145 -5.22 -17.53 -6.51
C GLY A 145 -5.15 -17.73 -8.01
N ASN A 146 -6.13 -18.44 -8.55
CA ASN A 146 -6.21 -18.71 -9.99
C ASN A 146 -6.42 -17.44 -10.85
N LEU A 147 -6.91 -16.34 -10.27
CA LEU A 147 -7.03 -15.04 -10.94
C LEU A 147 -5.77 -14.16 -10.84
N SER A 148 -4.84 -14.50 -9.95
CA SER A 148 -3.61 -13.74 -9.70
C SER A 148 -2.48 -14.70 -9.34
N PRO A 149 -2.03 -15.55 -10.27
CA PRO A 149 -1.06 -16.59 -9.97
C PRO A 149 0.31 -16.03 -9.57
N HIS A 150 0.65 -14.79 -9.95
CA HIS A 150 1.85 -14.07 -9.47
C HIS A 150 1.55 -13.07 -8.35
N GLY A 151 0.35 -13.11 -7.79
CA GLY A 151 -0.09 -12.26 -6.70
C GLY A 151 -0.81 -10.99 -7.14
N CYS A 152 -1.54 -10.42 -6.20
CA CYS A 152 -2.15 -9.09 -6.26
C CYS A 152 -2.19 -8.51 -4.85
N VAL A 153 -2.55 -7.22 -4.72
CA VAL A 153 -2.48 -6.50 -3.45
C VAL A 153 -3.82 -5.84 -3.14
N VAL A 154 -4.15 -5.77 -1.85
CA VAL A 154 -5.32 -5.06 -1.32
C VAL A 154 -4.91 -4.30 -0.08
N LYS A 155 -5.57 -3.17 0.20
CA LYS A 155 -5.39 -2.41 1.45
C LYS A 155 -6.62 -2.57 2.35
N PRO A 156 -6.63 -3.53 3.29
CA PRO A 156 -7.77 -3.74 4.19
C PRO A 156 -8.05 -2.54 5.09
N SER A 157 -7.01 -1.77 5.45
CA SER A 157 -7.13 -0.58 6.31
C SER A 157 -8.04 0.50 5.76
N ALA A 158 -8.25 0.53 4.45
CA ALA A 158 -9.13 1.49 3.80
C ALA A 158 -10.39 0.83 3.24
N ALA A 159 -10.64 -0.46 3.49
CA ALA A 159 -11.77 -1.21 2.95
C ALA A 159 -12.90 -1.38 3.97
N THR A 160 -14.14 -1.51 3.49
CA THR A 160 -15.28 -1.83 4.35
C THR A 160 -15.18 -3.27 4.87
N GLU A 161 -15.21 -3.48 6.19
CA GLU A 161 -15.01 -4.78 6.84
C GLU A 161 -15.89 -5.90 6.27
N LYS A 162 -17.18 -5.62 5.98
CA LYS A 162 -18.12 -6.60 5.41
C LYS A 162 -17.67 -7.17 4.05
N LEU A 163 -16.82 -6.45 3.31
CA LEU A 163 -16.35 -6.83 1.98
C LEU A 163 -15.03 -7.63 2.01
N LEU A 164 -14.38 -7.78 3.16
CA LEU A 164 -13.15 -8.59 3.29
C LEU A 164 -13.39 -10.06 2.93
N LYS A 165 -14.63 -10.53 3.07
CA LYS A 165 -15.08 -11.84 2.61
C LYS A 165 -16.33 -11.69 1.75
N HIS A 166 -16.11 -11.62 0.44
CA HIS A 166 -17.17 -11.36 -0.53
C HIS A 166 -17.21 -12.41 -1.63
N ARG A 167 -18.41 -12.67 -2.17
CA ARG A 167 -18.60 -13.46 -3.38
C ARG A 167 -19.80 -12.91 -4.15
N GLY A 168 -19.59 -12.57 -5.41
CA GLY A 168 -20.65 -12.08 -6.28
C GLY A 168 -20.37 -12.32 -7.76
N PRO A 169 -21.32 -11.96 -8.63
CA PRO A 169 -21.13 -12.02 -10.08
C PRO A 169 -20.05 -11.02 -10.51
N ALA A 170 -19.25 -11.38 -11.52
CA ALA A 170 -18.25 -10.49 -12.09
C ALA A 170 -18.87 -9.64 -13.20
N LEU A 171 -18.77 -8.31 -13.08
CA LEU A 171 -19.07 -7.37 -14.16
C LEU A 171 -17.76 -6.83 -14.71
N VAL A 172 -17.46 -7.25 -15.94
CA VAL A 172 -16.15 -7.03 -16.55
C VAL A 172 -16.20 -5.87 -17.53
N PHE A 173 -15.21 -4.99 -17.44
CA PHE A 173 -14.89 -3.94 -18.40
C PHE A 173 -13.56 -4.26 -19.07
N ASP A 174 -13.53 -4.26 -20.40
CA ASP A 174 -12.36 -4.75 -21.15
C ASP A 174 -11.18 -3.77 -21.16
N ASN A 175 -11.48 -2.49 -21.01
CA ASN A 175 -10.51 -1.40 -20.93
C ASN A 175 -11.19 -0.13 -20.37
N TYR A 176 -10.40 0.91 -20.12
CA TYR A 176 -10.90 2.14 -19.53
C TYR A 176 -11.95 2.89 -20.40
N PRO A 177 -11.83 2.94 -21.74
CA PRO A 177 -12.92 3.42 -22.60
C PRO A 177 -14.23 2.65 -22.45
N ASP A 178 -14.21 1.31 -22.40
CA ASP A 178 -15.41 0.48 -22.18
C ASP A 178 -16.06 0.79 -20.82
N LEU A 179 -15.25 0.89 -19.76
CA LEU A 179 -15.72 1.30 -18.44
C LEU A 179 -16.46 2.62 -18.51
N LYS A 180 -15.87 3.65 -19.13
CA LYS A 180 -16.51 4.97 -19.25
C LYS A 180 -17.81 4.94 -20.04
N ALA A 181 -17.90 4.08 -21.06
CA ALA A 181 -19.08 4.00 -21.91
C ALA A 181 -20.26 3.33 -21.20
N ARG A 182 -20.01 2.34 -20.32
CA ARG A 182 -21.07 1.48 -19.77
C ARG A 182 -21.37 1.65 -18.29
N LEU A 183 -20.43 2.15 -17.48
CA LEU A 183 -20.55 2.13 -16.01
C LEU A 183 -21.82 2.81 -15.49
N ASN A 184 -22.23 3.89 -16.14
CA ASN A 184 -23.39 4.71 -15.75
C ASN A 184 -24.59 4.52 -16.68
N ASP A 185 -24.64 3.41 -17.43
CA ASP A 185 -25.85 3.01 -18.14
C ASP A 185 -26.91 2.57 -17.13
N ASP A 186 -28.12 3.13 -17.24
CA ASP A 186 -29.23 2.81 -16.34
C ASP A 186 -29.61 1.32 -16.45
N ASP A 187 -29.46 0.72 -17.63
CA ASP A 187 -29.78 -0.69 -17.92
C ASP A 187 -28.64 -1.66 -17.53
N LEU A 188 -27.51 -1.16 -17.01
CA LEU A 188 -26.38 -2.00 -16.59
C LEU A 188 -26.81 -2.96 -15.46
N ASP A 189 -26.74 -4.27 -15.67
CA ASP A 189 -27.05 -5.25 -14.63
C ASP A 189 -25.96 -5.27 -13.53
N VAL A 190 -26.18 -4.49 -12.47
CA VAL A 190 -25.21 -4.29 -11.37
C VAL A 190 -25.95 -4.06 -10.05
N THR A 191 -25.49 -4.74 -9.00
CA THR A 191 -25.96 -4.58 -7.62
C THR A 191 -24.75 -4.31 -6.71
N GLU A 192 -24.99 -3.99 -5.42
CA GLU A 192 -23.90 -3.82 -4.45
C GLU A 192 -23.03 -5.09 -4.25
N ASP A 193 -23.58 -6.27 -4.59
CA ASP A 193 -22.87 -7.55 -4.51
C ASP A 193 -22.00 -7.85 -5.73
N THR A 194 -22.14 -7.10 -6.82
CA THR A 194 -21.36 -7.32 -8.04
C THR A 194 -19.87 -6.99 -7.80
N VAL A 195 -18.97 -7.82 -8.33
CA VAL A 195 -17.53 -7.55 -8.38
C VAL A 195 -17.20 -6.83 -9.68
N LEU A 196 -16.77 -5.57 -9.59
CA LEU A 196 -16.35 -4.81 -10.78
C LEU A 196 -14.93 -5.23 -11.18
N VAL A 197 -14.72 -5.58 -12.44
CA VAL A 197 -13.43 -6.04 -12.96
C VAL A 197 -13.01 -5.14 -14.12
N LEU A 198 -11.83 -4.52 -14.03
CA LEU A 198 -11.20 -3.81 -15.16
C LEU A 198 -10.00 -4.61 -15.66
N ARG A 199 -10.00 -4.92 -16.95
CA ARG A 199 -8.89 -5.52 -17.68
C ARG A 199 -8.16 -4.46 -18.52
N SER A 200 -7.02 -4.85 -19.08
CA SER A 200 -6.16 -4.04 -19.94
C SER A 200 -5.73 -2.70 -19.30
N ALA A 201 -5.43 -2.71 -18.01
CA ALA A 201 -5.02 -1.51 -17.26
C ALA A 201 -3.66 -1.67 -16.57
N GLY A 202 -2.92 -2.73 -16.90
CA GLY A 202 -1.56 -2.96 -16.43
C GLY A 202 -0.47 -2.18 -17.16
N PRO A 203 0.82 -2.51 -16.91
CA PRO A 203 1.97 -1.87 -17.54
C PRO A 203 1.92 -1.82 -19.07
N GLU A 204 1.48 -2.89 -19.74
CA GLU A 204 1.40 -2.98 -21.19
C GLU A 204 0.01 -2.63 -21.73
N GLY A 205 -1.06 -3.10 -21.08
CA GLY A 205 -2.43 -2.84 -21.53
C GLY A 205 -2.85 -1.37 -21.36
N GLY A 206 -2.47 -0.75 -20.24
CA GLY A 206 -2.84 0.60 -19.83
C GLY A 206 -2.26 1.73 -20.70
N PRO A 207 -1.12 1.54 -21.38
CA PRO A 207 0.25 1.34 -20.85
C PRO A 207 0.66 2.25 -19.68
N GLY A 208 1.82 1.95 -19.06
CA GLY A 208 2.43 2.78 -18.01
C GLY A 208 1.88 2.54 -16.61
N PHE A 209 1.06 1.49 -16.45
CA PHE A 209 0.48 1.05 -15.17
C PHE A 209 -0.30 2.18 -14.46
N PRO A 210 -1.41 2.67 -15.06
CA PRO A 210 -2.17 3.82 -14.58
C PRO A 210 -2.89 3.58 -13.23
N GLU A 211 -3.28 4.67 -12.57
CA GLU A 211 -4.04 4.64 -11.32
C GLU A 211 -5.56 4.55 -11.56
N TRP A 212 -5.98 3.52 -12.30
CA TRP A 212 -7.40 3.28 -12.64
C TRP A 212 -8.08 2.20 -11.80
N GLY A 213 -7.38 1.63 -10.82
CA GLY A 213 -7.85 0.49 -10.03
C GLY A 213 -8.87 0.82 -8.96
N MET A 214 -9.00 2.10 -8.57
CA MET A 214 -10.16 2.58 -7.82
C MET A 214 -11.31 2.85 -8.78
N LEU A 215 -11.92 1.79 -9.32
CA LEU A 215 -13.06 1.91 -10.23
C LEU A 215 -14.16 2.75 -9.56
N PRO A 216 -14.84 3.65 -10.31
CA PRO A 216 -15.97 4.38 -9.77
C PRO A 216 -17.13 3.43 -9.49
N ILE A 217 -17.90 3.74 -8.46
CA ILE A 217 -19.17 3.05 -8.19
C ILE A 217 -20.22 3.64 -9.14
N PRO A 218 -21.06 2.81 -9.80
CA PRO A 218 -22.15 3.30 -10.64
C PRO A 218 -23.03 4.34 -9.95
N ASP A 219 -23.39 5.42 -10.66
CA ASP A 219 -24.15 6.54 -10.09
C ASP A 219 -25.47 6.11 -9.44
N LYS A 220 -26.12 5.08 -9.99
CA LYS A 220 -27.36 4.53 -9.42
C LYS A 220 -27.17 3.89 -8.04
N LEU A 221 -26.07 3.14 -7.86
CA LEU A 221 -25.73 2.55 -6.56
C LEU A 221 -25.29 3.63 -5.56
N LEU A 222 -24.58 4.67 -6.02
CA LEU A 222 -24.27 5.83 -5.18
C LEU A 222 -25.54 6.53 -4.66
N LYS A 223 -26.57 6.70 -5.51
CA LYS A 223 -27.88 7.27 -5.11
C LYS A 223 -28.61 6.40 -4.09
N GLU A 224 -28.42 5.08 -4.14
CA GLU A 224 -28.97 4.10 -3.17
C GLU A 224 -28.19 4.05 -1.85
N GLY A 225 -27.07 4.79 -1.75
CA GLY A 225 -26.27 4.86 -0.53
C GLY A 225 -25.07 3.90 -0.49
N VAL A 226 -24.81 3.15 -1.56
CA VAL A 226 -23.60 2.32 -1.67
C VAL A 226 -22.37 3.23 -1.71
N ARG A 227 -21.36 2.92 -0.90
CA ARG A 227 -20.10 3.70 -0.82
C ARG A 227 -18.85 2.86 -1.04
N ASP A 228 -18.99 1.54 -1.07
CA ASP A 228 -17.90 0.62 -1.35
C ASP A 228 -18.43 -0.64 -2.04
N MET A 229 -17.59 -1.23 -2.88
CA MET A 229 -17.83 -2.44 -3.64
C MET A 229 -16.48 -3.13 -3.89
N VAL A 230 -16.50 -4.45 -4.08
CA VAL A 230 -15.29 -5.18 -4.48
C VAL A 230 -14.95 -4.81 -5.92
N ARG A 231 -13.73 -4.30 -6.11
CA ARG A 231 -13.20 -3.82 -7.39
C ARG A 231 -11.86 -4.45 -7.65
N LEU A 232 -11.65 -4.97 -8.85
CA LEU A 232 -10.48 -5.78 -9.20
C LEU A 232 -9.88 -5.30 -10.52
N SER A 233 -8.57 -5.08 -10.56
CA SER A 233 -7.89 -4.68 -11.79
C SER A 233 -6.41 -5.03 -11.81
N ASP A 234 -5.87 -5.18 -13.01
CA ASP A 234 -4.42 -5.20 -13.26
C ASP A 234 -3.79 -3.78 -13.21
N ALA A 235 -4.48 -2.78 -12.66
CA ALA A 235 -4.03 -1.40 -12.52
C ALA A 235 -3.43 -1.09 -11.13
N ARG A 236 -3.04 0.17 -10.92
CA ARG A 236 -2.70 0.72 -9.60
C ARG A 236 -3.82 1.62 -9.07
N MET A 237 -3.65 2.17 -7.87
CA MET A 237 -4.49 3.25 -7.35
C MET A 237 -3.62 4.30 -6.64
N SER A 238 -4.20 5.48 -6.40
CA SER A 238 -3.55 6.50 -5.57
C SER A 238 -3.40 6.01 -4.13
N GLY A 239 -2.33 6.42 -3.43
CA GLY A 239 -2.17 6.13 -2.00
C GLY A 239 -3.31 6.69 -1.13
N THR A 240 -4.00 7.73 -1.60
CA THR A 240 -5.14 8.38 -0.93
C THR A 240 -6.49 7.70 -1.21
N SER A 241 -6.51 6.64 -2.03
CA SER A 241 -7.72 5.90 -2.38
C SER A 241 -8.21 5.02 -1.22
N TYR A 242 -9.50 4.69 -1.28
CA TYR A 242 -10.20 3.87 -0.29
C TYR A 242 -11.15 2.85 -0.94
N GLY A 243 -11.66 1.99 -0.08
CA GLY A 243 -12.59 0.90 -0.34
C GLY A 243 -11.90 -0.38 -0.81
N MET A 244 -12.71 -1.43 -1.02
CA MET A 244 -12.24 -2.79 -1.31
C MET A 244 -11.72 -2.94 -2.76
N CYS A 245 -10.52 -2.39 -3.01
CA CYS A 245 -9.83 -2.44 -4.31
C CYS A 245 -8.68 -3.47 -4.29
N ILE A 246 -8.76 -4.46 -5.18
CA ILE A 246 -7.72 -5.45 -5.45
C ILE A 246 -6.96 -5.03 -6.70
N LEU A 247 -5.64 -4.87 -6.56
CA LEU A 247 -4.79 -4.17 -7.51
C LEU A 247 -3.60 -5.02 -7.94
N HIS A 248 -2.91 -4.58 -8.99
CA HIS A 248 -1.65 -5.16 -9.43
C HIS A 248 -1.79 -6.65 -9.77
N LEU A 249 -2.97 -7.06 -10.24
CA LEU A 249 -3.18 -8.43 -10.68
C LEU A 249 -2.13 -8.82 -11.69
N SER A 250 -1.40 -9.88 -11.35
CA SER A 250 -0.25 -10.34 -12.09
C SER A 250 -0.38 -11.84 -12.40
N PRO A 251 -0.10 -12.27 -13.64
CA PRO A 251 0.16 -11.46 -14.84
C PRO A 251 -1.00 -10.51 -15.20
N GLU A 252 -0.70 -9.40 -15.87
CA GLU A 252 -1.76 -8.52 -16.37
C GLU A 252 -2.56 -9.21 -17.49
N SER A 253 -3.81 -8.78 -17.68
CA SER A 253 -4.70 -9.42 -18.67
C SER A 253 -4.22 -9.23 -20.12
N HIS A 254 -3.50 -8.14 -20.41
CA HIS A 254 -2.97 -7.86 -21.76
C HIS A 254 -1.95 -8.92 -22.22
N VAL A 255 -1.21 -9.52 -21.30
CA VAL A 255 -0.21 -10.56 -21.59
C VAL A 255 -0.75 -11.98 -21.42
N GLY A 256 -2.06 -12.14 -21.27
CA GLY A 256 -2.72 -13.44 -21.15
C GLY A 256 -2.78 -14.01 -19.74
N GLY A 257 -2.78 -13.14 -18.71
CA GLY A 257 -3.07 -13.52 -17.32
C GLY A 257 -4.50 -13.99 -17.06
#